data_AF-A0A7S2QSM4-F1
#
_entry.id   AF-A0A7S2QSM4-F1
#
_cell.length_a   1.000
_cell.length_b   1.000
_cell.length_c   1.000
_cell.angle_alpha   90.00
_cell.angle_beta   90.00
_cell.angle_gamma   90.00
#
_symmetry.space_group_name_H-M   'P 1'
#
loop_
_entity.id
_entity.type
_entity.pdbx_description
1 polymer ?
#
loop_
_entity_poly.entity_id
_entity_poly.type
_entity_poly.pdbx_seq_one_letter_code
_entity_poly.pdbx_strand_id
1 'polypeptide(L)'
;MSTSEAAAVQSLKTKSTEELKQDVLELTKGRNIASMKEKVDFYKSELEPVVEELSKRNPNPDPASQVPLVLGGVWTPIWSTIPFQDSLPGRSLEQSYQIFRDTGFYANIARYAPGSQLKIGWGLKLASFLLALDLMIVQKYGIVNDKWYIENVAIKQALRWSGKPLSISDANNWVDKVIPSLPKDAQSGSSIIPDLENVDARTKKRLDTVFQTKPTLEHMYIDDELRIVKTRREANQRPSYTVAIRRGGLYEDRARIQGNALLPHPSQRNVQARKSGNALLGKLHAGNDILRKSTPCGLRRQRARLM
;
A
#
# COMPACT_ATOMS: atom_id res chain seq x y z
N MET A 1 33.85 -16.28 0.03
CA MET A 1 33.21 -16.32 1.35
C MET A 1 34.27 -16.46 2.40
N SER A 2 34.33 -15.51 3.33
CA SER A 2 35.22 -15.60 4.49
C SER A 2 34.65 -16.56 5.52
N THR A 3 35.49 -17.11 6.40
CA THR A 3 35.06 -17.98 7.51
C THR A 3 34.09 -17.29 8.47
N SER A 4 34.14 -15.96 8.60
CA SER A 4 33.19 -15.19 9.42
C SER A 4 31.81 -15.06 8.76
N GLU A 5 31.75 -14.91 7.45
CA GLU A 5 30.50 -14.83 6.67
C GLU A 5 29.76 -16.17 6.68
N ALA A 6 30.49 -17.28 6.54
CA ALA A 6 29.92 -18.63 6.67
C ALA A 6 29.38 -18.90 8.09
N ALA A 7 30.09 -18.46 9.12
CA ALA A 7 29.64 -18.59 10.52
C ALA A 7 28.39 -17.75 10.82
N ALA A 8 28.31 -16.53 10.26
CA ALA A 8 27.13 -15.66 10.41
C ALA A 8 25.89 -16.27 9.75
N VAL A 9 26.02 -16.80 8.53
CA VAL A 9 24.90 -17.49 7.84
C VAL A 9 24.47 -18.75 8.59
N GLN A 10 25.42 -19.52 9.12
CA GLN A 10 25.10 -20.71 9.90
C GLN A 10 24.36 -20.37 11.21
N SER A 11 24.72 -19.26 11.86
CA SER A 11 24.04 -18.73 13.05
C SER A 11 22.58 -18.37 12.77
N LEU A 12 22.29 -17.73 11.62
CA LEU A 12 20.90 -17.41 11.24
C LEU A 12 20.05 -18.67 11.04
N LYS A 13 20.62 -19.72 10.46
CA LYS A 13 19.90 -20.99 10.24
C LYS A 13 19.48 -21.66 11.55
N THR A 14 20.25 -21.50 12.61
CA THR A 14 19.95 -22.11 13.93
C THR A 14 18.93 -21.35 14.75
N LYS A 15 18.66 -20.07 14.45
CA LYS A 15 17.63 -19.29 15.12
C LYS A 15 16.22 -19.78 14.76
N SER A 16 15.28 -19.66 15.68
CA SER A 16 13.84 -19.79 15.42
C SER A 16 13.31 -18.65 14.55
N THR A 17 12.11 -18.82 13.96
CA THR A 17 11.45 -17.75 13.18
C THR A 17 11.22 -16.50 14.04
N GLU A 18 10.82 -16.70 15.30
CA GLU A 18 10.56 -15.65 16.28
C GLU A 18 11.84 -14.87 16.62
N GLU A 19 12.98 -15.55 16.81
CA GLU A 19 14.27 -14.88 17.01
C GLU A 19 14.67 -14.05 15.79
N LEU A 20 14.46 -14.57 14.57
CA LEU A 20 14.72 -13.81 13.34
C LEU A 20 13.79 -12.59 13.21
N LYS A 21 12.52 -12.71 13.62
CA LYS A 21 11.59 -11.56 13.68
C LYS A 21 12.11 -10.51 14.66
N GLN A 22 12.57 -10.92 15.84
CA GLN A 22 13.14 -9.99 16.84
C GLN A 22 14.43 -9.33 16.33
N ASP A 23 15.29 -10.07 15.63
CA ASP A 23 16.48 -9.49 14.99
C ASP A 23 16.08 -8.37 14.00
N VAL A 24 15.07 -8.61 13.14
CA VAL A 24 14.57 -7.58 12.22
C VAL A 24 14.08 -6.34 12.97
N LEU A 25 13.33 -6.51 14.06
CA LEU A 25 12.81 -5.40 14.86
C LEU A 25 13.93 -4.61 15.54
N GLU A 26 14.92 -5.28 16.13
CA GLU A 26 16.03 -4.61 16.80
C GLU A 26 16.97 -3.93 15.79
N LEU A 27 17.30 -4.59 14.66
CA LEU A 27 18.13 -4.01 13.62
C LEU A 27 17.51 -2.74 13.01
N THR A 28 16.18 -2.69 12.87
CA THR A 28 15.49 -1.54 12.23
C THR A 28 15.22 -0.37 13.18
N LYS A 29 15.38 -0.57 14.49
CA LYS A 29 15.10 0.42 15.53
C LYS A 29 15.94 1.69 15.35
N GLY A 30 15.26 2.84 15.29
CA GLY A 30 15.90 4.16 15.14
C GLY A 30 16.58 4.44 13.80
N ARG A 31 16.61 3.47 12.87
CA ARG A 31 17.29 3.63 11.57
C ARG A 31 16.45 4.29 10.48
N ASN A 32 15.21 4.65 10.79
CA ASN A 32 14.29 5.26 9.84
C ASN A 32 14.67 6.70 9.45
N ILE A 33 15.46 7.40 10.27
CA ILE A 33 15.89 8.78 10.02
C ILE A 33 17.19 8.86 9.20
N ALA A 34 17.84 7.72 8.96
CA ALA A 34 19.07 7.65 8.17
C ALA A 34 18.83 8.11 6.73
N SER A 35 19.90 8.57 6.06
CA SER A 35 19.84 8.92 4.65
C SER A 35 19.46 7.72 3.79
N MET A 36 18.93 7.97 2.59
CA MET A 36 18.53 6.89 1.69
C MET A 36 19.72 5.98 1.31
N LYS A 37 20.93 6.53 1.20
CA LYS A 37 22.14 5.74 0.93
C LYS A 37 22.42 4.78 2.09
N GLU A 38 22.46 5.30 3.31
CA GLU A 38 22.70 4.50 4.53
C GLU A 38 21.64 3.41 4.70
N LYS A 39 20.35 3.71 4.46
CA LYS A 39 19.28 2.70 4.52
C LYS A 39 19.49 1.58 3.50
N VAL A 40 19.94 1.91 2.29
CA VAL A 40 20.19 0.91 1.23
C VAL A 40 21.40 0.06 1.56
N ASP A 41 22.48 0.67 2.06
CA ASP A 41 23.68 -0.06 2.45
C ASP A 41 23.37 -0.98 3.64
N PHE A 42 22.72 -0.46 4.68
CA PHE A 42 22.21 -1.23 5.83
C PHE A 42 21.36 -2.43 5.40
N TYR A 43 20.42 -2.22 4.46
CA TYR A 43 19.60 -3.33 3.98
C TYR A 43 20.48 -4.46 3.44
N LYS A 44 21.41 -4.14 2.54
CA LYS A 44 22.26 -5.14 1.90
C LYS A 44 23.23 -5.83 2.87
N SER A 45 23.81 -5.07 3.80
CA SER A 45 24.88 -5.59 4.67
C SER A 45 24.36 -6.28 5.93
N GLU A 46 23.25 -5.82 6.49
CA GLU A 46 22.76 -6.27 7.82
C GLU A 46 21.39 -6.94 7.74
N LEU A 47 20.43 -6.38 6.99
CA LEU A 47 19.02 -6.82 7.07
C LEU A 47 18.67 -7.94 6.07
N GLU A 48 19.24 -7.89 4.85
CA GLU A 48 18.94 -8.82 3.76
C GLU A 48 19.18 -10.28 4.13
N PRO A 49 20.29 -10.68 4.80
CA PRO A 49 20.49 -12.08 5.20
C PRO A 49 19.39 -12.62 6.13
N VAL A 50 18.92 -11.78 7.06
CA VAL A 50 17.84 -12.15 8.00
C VAL A 50 16.50 -12.24 7.26
N VAL A 51 16.24 -11.29 6.35
CA VAL A 51 15.02 -11.25 5.53
C VAL A 51 14.95 -12.43 4.56
N GLU A 52 16.05 -12.82 3.94
CA GLU A 52 16.10 -13.99 3.06
C GLU A 52 15.79 -15.28 3.83
N GLU A 53 16.32 -15.41 5.05
CA GLU A 53 16.05 -16.57 5.88
C GLU A 53 14.59 -16.61 6.36
N LEU A 54 14.02 -15.46 6.76
CA LEU A 54 12.58 -15.34 7.04
C LEU A 54 11.73 -15.67 5.81
N SER A 55 12.13 -15.19 4.62
CA SER A 55 11.39 -15.42 3.38
C SER A 55 11.26 -16.91 3.05
N LYS A 56 12.33 -17.70 3.25
CA LYS A 56 12.29 -19.17 3.09
C LYS A 56 11.35 -19.86 4.08
N ARG A 57 11.14 -19.24 5.25
CA ARG A 57 10.31 -19.73 6.35
C ARG A 57 8.93 -19.07 6.36
N ASN A 58 8.59 -18.29 5.34
CA ASN A 58 7.34 -17.56 5.28
C ASN A 58 6.17 -18.56 5.31
N PRO A 59 5.30 -18.51 6.34
CA PRO A 59 4.19 -19.45 6.45
C PRO A 59 3.14 -19.28 5.34
N ASN A 60 3.16 -18.12 4.65
CA ASN A 60 2.19 -17.76 3.62
C ASN A 60 2.94 -17.31 2.36
N PRO A 61 3.59 -18.23 1.61
CA PRO A 61 4.44 -17.87 0.47
C PRO A 61 3.64 -17.43 -0.76
N ASP A 62 2.40 -17.91 -0.92
CA ASP A 62 1.55 -17.56 -2.06
C ASP A 62 0.76 -16.26 -1.80
N PRO A 63 0.64 -15.35 -2.79
CA PRO A 63 -0.07 -14.08 -2.59
C PRO A 63 -1.53 -14.20 -2.16
N ALA A 64 -2.24 -15.27 -2.53
CA ALA A 64 -3.64 -15.45 -2.19
C ALA A 64 -3.84 -15.74 -0.69
N SER A 65 -2.99 -16.59 -0.09
CA SER A 65 -3.02 -16.89 1.35
C SER A 65 -2.61 -15.69 2.22
N GLN A 66 -1.91 -14.71 1.65
CA GLN A 66 -1.51 -13.49 2.35
C GLN A 66 -2.65 -12.46 2.46
N VAL A 67 -3.68 -12.51 1.60
CA VAL A 67 -4.78 -11.53 1.59
C VAL A 67 -5.51 -11.45 2.95
N PRO A 68 -5.90 -12.57 3.59
CA PRO A 68 -6.51 -12.53 4.92
C PRO A 68 -5.66 -11.85 6.00
N LEU A 69 -4.33 -11.92 5.92
CA LEU A 69 -3.42 -11.37 6.94
C LEU A 69 -3.35 -9.84 6.87
N VAL A 70 -3.38 -9.29 5.66
CA VAL A 70 -3.43 -7.84 5.48
C VAL A 70 -4.80 -7.28 5.82
N LEU A 71 -5.86 -8.07 5.61
CA LEU A 71 -7.22 -7.73 5.96
C LEU A 71 -7.43 -7.68 7.48
N GLY A 72 -8.22 -6.71 7.92
CA GLY A 72 -8.58 -6.58 9.34
C GLY A 72 -7.47 -6.03 10.25
N GLY A 73 -6.31 -5.66 9.71
CA GLY A 73 -5.18 -5.09 10.45
C GLY A 73 -4.84 -3.67 10.02
N VAL A 74 -4.27 -2.91 10.95
CA VAL A 74 -3.64 -1.61 10.71
C VAL A 74 -2.15 -1.80 10.84
N TRP A 75 -1.43 -1.59 9.74
CA TRP A 75 0.00 -1.81 9.67
C TRP A 75 0.75 -0.49 9.76
N THR A 76 1.78 -0.41 10.59
CA THR A 76 2.65 0.77 10.69
C THR A 76 4.03 0.44 10.17
N PRO A 77 4.52 1.16 9.14
CA PRO A 77 5.89 0.99 8.65
C PRO A 77 6.86 1.55 9.69
N ILE A 78 7.75 0.70 10.20
CA ILE A 78 8.79 1.08 11.17
C ILE A 78 10.12 1.40 10.49
N TRP A 79 10.33 0.88 9.28
CA TRP A 79 11.50 1.16 8.46
C TRP A 79 11.16 1.00 6.98
N SER A 80 11.73 1.86 6.12
CA SER A 80 11.50 1.78 4.67
C SER A 80 12.62 2.45 3.87
N THR A 81 12.94 1.88 2.71
CA THR A 81 13.74 2.52 1.64
C THR A 81 12.86 3.13 0.55
N ILE A 82 11.54 3.18 0.71
CA ILE A 82 10.65 3.87 -0.23
C ILE A 82 10.89 5.37 -0.10
N PRO A 83 11.46 6.06 -1.11
CA PRO A 83 11.76 7.49 -1.02
C PRO A 83 10.48 8.34 -0.91
N PHE A 84 9.35 7.80 -1.38
CA PHE A 84 8.09 8.54 -1.41
C PHE A 84 7.57 8.88 -0.02
N GLN A 85 7.81 8.00 0.94
CA GLN A 85 7.40 8.18 2.33
C GLN A 85 7.98 9.49 2.92
N ASP A 86 9.11 9.96 2.40
CA ASP A 86 9.78 11.19 2.80
C ASP A 86 9.60 12.34 1.77
N SER A 87 8.62 12.23 0.86
CA SER A 87 8.38 13.26 -0.19
C SER A 87 7.98 14.62 0.36
N LEU A 88 7.31 14.58 1.51
CA LEU A 88 6.91 15.72 2.31
C LEU A 88 7.77 15.74 3.60
N PRO A 89 8.26 16.92 4.01
CA PRO A 89 8.99 17.04 5.27
C PRO A 89 8.11 16.80 6.50
N GLY A 90 8.75 16.39 7.60
CA GLY A 90 8.08 16.30 8.91
C GLY A 90 7.13 15.12 9.05
N ARG A 91 7.34 14.03 8.32
CA ARG A 91 6.52 12.82 8.48
C ARG A 91 6.61 12.28 9.91
N SER A 92 5.46 11.99 10.52
CA SER A 92 5.37 11.25 11.77
C SER A 92 5.18 9.76 11.48
N LEU A 93 6.17 8.95 11.88
CA LEU A 93 6.11 7.49 11.69
C LEU A 93 5.04 6.82 12.53
N GLU A 94 4.89 7.25 13.78
CA GLU A 94 3.88 6.72 14.71
C GLU A 94 2.45 7.02 14.25
N GLN A 95 2.31 8.01 13.36
CA GLN A 95 1.07 8.43 12.71
C GLN A 95 1.08 8.09 11.21
N SER A 96 1.74 6.97 10.87
CA SER A 96 1.73 6.38 9.53
C SER A 96 1.08 5.00 9.56
N TYR A 97 0.11 4.79 8.69
CA TYR A 97 -0.74 3.60 8.68
C TYR A 97 -0.92 3.06 7.27
N GLN A 98 -1.01 1.74 7.15
CA GLN A 98 -1.40 1.03 5.93
C GLN A 98 -2.62 0.17 6.29
N ILE A 99 -3.73 0.47 5.63
CA ILE A 99 -5.04 -0.02 6.03
C ILE A 99 -5.71 -0.68 4.83
N PHE A 100 -6.02 -1.97 4.91
CA PHE A 100 -6.67 -2.73 3.84
C PHE A 100 -8.18 -2.88 4.11
N ARG A 101 -8.95 -2.94 3.03
CA ARG A 101 -10.39 -3.20 3.04
C ARG A 101 -10.69 -4.37 2.10
N ASP A 102 -11.65 -5.20 2.52
CA ASP A 102 -12.17 -6.33 1.75
C ASP A 102 -12.81 -5.93 0.41
N THR A 103 -13.07 -4.64 0.21
CA THR A 103 -13.52 -4.05 -1.05
C THR A 103 -12.45 -3.97 -2.14
N GLY A 104 -11.23 -4.47 -1.89
CA GLY A 104 -10.12 -4.43 -2.86
C GLY A 104 -9.36 -3.10 -2.88
N PHE A 105 -9.53 -2.29 -1.84
CA PHE A 105 -8.81 -1.03 -1.67
C PHE A 105 -7.94 -1.07 -0.42
N TYR A 106 -6.80 -0.39 -0.48
CA TYR A 106 -6.00 -0.09 0.69
C TYR A 106 -5.52 1.35 0.68
N ALA A 107 -5.25 1.88 1.86
CA ALA A 107 -4.82 3.25 2.04
C ALA A 107 -3.45 3.28 2.72
N ASN A 108 -2.51 4.00 2.12
CA ASN A 108 -1.29 4.46 2.79
C ASN A 108 -1.54 5.86 3.34
N ILE A 109 -1.47 6.02 4.65
CA ILE A 109 -1.77 7.27 5.35
C ILE A 109 -0.51 7.69 6.11
N ALA A 110 -0.20 8.98 6.07
CA ALA A 110 0.83 9.54 6.91
C ALA A 110 0.47 10.97 7.30
N ARG A 111 0.73 11.31 8.56
CA ARG A 111 0.77 12.70 9.00
C ARG A 111 2.11 13.32 8.71
N TYR A 112 2.08 14.52 8.18
CA TYR A 112 3.22 15.40 8.02
C TYR A 112 3.00 16.63 8.90
N ALA A 113 3.96 16.94 9.76
CA ALA A 113 4.01 18.16 10.55
C ALA A 113 5.26 18.95 10.13
N PRO A 114 5.20 19.69 9.01
CA PRO A 114 6.39 20.30 8.42
C PRO A 114 7.00 21.43 9.26
N GLY A 115 6.27 21.92 10.27
CA GLY A 115 6.64 23.10 11.03
C GLY A 115 6.87 24.30 10.12
N SER A 116 8.04 24.92 10.20
CA SER A 116 8.45 26.07 9.38
C SER A 116 8.91 25.72 7.96
N GLN A 117 8.90 24.43 7.57
CA GLN A 117 9.43 23.98 6.28
C GLN A 117 8.43 24.12 5.11
N LEU A 118 7.15 24.38 5.39
CA LEU A 118 6.21 24.80 4.35
C LEU A 118 6.42 26.29 4.06
N LYS A 119 6.57 26.64 2.77
CA LYS A 119 6.65 28.03 2.32
C LYS A 119 5.26 28.68 2.36
N ILE A 120 4.73 28.89 3.56
CA ILE A 120 3.51 29.66 3.79
C ILE A 120 3.92 31.10 4.13
N GLY A 121 3.10 32.09 3.74
CA GLY A 121 3.38 33.51 3.98
C GLY A 121 3.74 33.83 5.44
N TRP A 122 4.50 34.91 5.66
CA TRP A 122 5.10 35.26 6.95
C TRP A 122 4.13 35.27 8.14
N GLY A 123 2.88 35.70 7.96
CA GLY A 123 1.84 35.65 9.01
C GLY A 123 1.33 34.23 9.37
N LEU A 124 1.51 33.25 8.47
CA LEU A 124 1.13 31.84 8.68
C LEU A 124 2.29 30.98 9.21
N LYS A 125 3.51 31.50 9.38
CA LYS A 125 4.63 30.71 9.95
C LYS A 125 4.40 30.27 11.40
N LEU A 126 3.68 31.08 12.19
CA LEU A 126 3.23 30.68 13.53
C LEU A 126 2.11 29.64 13.45
N ALA A 127 1.19 29.79 12.49
CA ALA A 127 0.14 28.81 12.23
C ALA A 127 0.69 27.48 11.69
N SER A 128 1.79 27.47 10.93
CA SER A 128 2.35 26.25 10.32
C SER A 128 2.96 25.30 11.35
N PHE A 129 3.32 25.80 12.54
CA PHE A 129 3.66 24.95 13.69
C PHE A 129 2.41 24.28 14.31
N LEU A 130 1.27 24.96 14.23
CA LEU A 130 -0.02 24.49 14.75
C LEU A 130 -0.79 23.63 13.74
N LEU A 131 -0.27 23.45 12.53
CA LEU A 131 -0.92 22.72 11.46
C LEU A 131 -0.12 21.48 11.07
N ALA A 132 -0.85 20.39 10.83
CA ALA A 132 -0.35 19.16 10.25
C ALA A 132 -1.13 18.86 8.96
N LEU A 133 -0.46 18.27 7.99
CA LEU A 133 -1.06 17.76 6.76
C LEU A 133 -1.18 16.25 6.86
N ASP A 134 -2.40 15.74 6.92
CA ASP A 134 -2.66 14.32 6.74
C ASP A 134 -2.75 14.04 5.24
N LEU A 135 -1.96 13.09 4.76
CA LEU A 135 -1.96 12.63 3.37
C LEU A 135 -2.42 11.16 3.34
N MET A 136 -3.34 10.85 2.44
CA MET A 136 -3.78 9.50 2.14
C MET A 136 -3.60 9.22 0.66
N ILE A 137 -2.92 8.13 0.34
CA ILE A 137 -2.92 7.53 -1.00
C ILE A 137 -3.84 6.32 -0.95
N VAL A 138 -4.90 6.38 -1.73
CA VAL A 138 -5.81 5.24 -1.93
C VAL A 138 -5.33 4.45 -3.13
N GLN A 139 -5.22 3.15 -2.93
CA GLN A 139 -4.72 2.22 -3.92
C GLN A 139 -5.71 1.07 -4.05
N LYS A 140 -5.93 0.60 -5.26
CA LYS A 140 -6.53 -0.70 -5.50
C LYS A 140 -5.49 -1.79 -5.28
N TYR A 141 -5.94 -2.94 -4.83
CA TYR A 141 -5.12 -4.14 -4.81
C TYR A 141 -5.90 -5.37 -5.28
N GLY A 142 -5.16 -6.38 -5.70
CA GLY A 142 -5.70 -7.69 -6.04
C GLY A 142 -4.59 -8.69 -6.32
N ILE A 143 -4.96 -9.93 -6.61
CA ILE A 143 -4.04 -10.96 -7.09
C ILE A 143 -4.32 -11.21 -8.57
N VAL A 144 -3.29 -11.07 -9.41
CA VAL A 144 -3.37 -11.32 -10.86
C VAL A 144 -2.16 -12.16 -11.25
N ASN A 145 -2.39 -13.31 -11.89
CA ASN A 145 -1.33 -14.25 -12.29
C ASN A 145 -0.38 -14.58 -11.12
N ASP A 146 -0.95 -14.92 -9.96
CA ASP A 146 -0.23 -15.26 -8.72
C ASP A 146 0.75 -14.18 -8.24
N LYS A 147 0.43 -12.90 -8.52
CA LYS A 147 1.20 -11.74 -8.09
C LYS A 147 0.29 -10.68 -7.50
N TRP A 148 0.80 -9.96 -6.51
CA TRP A 148 0.12 -8.76 -6.03
C TRP A 148 0.12 -7.69 -7.11
N TYR A 149 -1.08 -7.20 -7.38
CA TYR A 149 -1.32 -6.02 -8.17
C TYR A 149 -1.67 -4.87 -7.22
N ILE A 150 -1.05 -3.70 -7.41
CA ILE A 150 -1.42 -2.47 -6.73
C ILE A 150 -1.43 -1.29 -7.70
N GLU A 151 -2.38 -0.38 -7.54
CA GLU A 151 -2.53 0.79 -8.41
C GLU A 151 -3.05 1.98 -7.62
N ASN A 152 -2.43 3.15 -7.77
CA ASN A 152 -2.94 4.37 -7.16
C ASN A 152 -4.20 4.85 -7.88
N VAL A 153 -5.26 5.09 -7.11
CA VAL A 153 -6.55 5.54 -7.65
C VAL A 153 -6.97 6.91 -7.13
N ALA A 154 -6.49 7.31 -5.95
CA ALA A 154 -6.68 8.68 -5.46
C ALA A 154 -5.56 9.12 -4.51
N ILE A 155 -5.37 10.44 -4.40
CA ILE A 155 -4.64 11.09 -3.31
C ILE A 155 -5.63 12.03 -2.61
N LYS A 156 -5.67 11.99 -1.28
CA LYS A 156 -6.49 12.86 -0.43
C LYS A 156 -5.64 13.55 0.61
N GLN A 157 -6.02 14.77 0.94
CA GLN A 157 -5.31 15.64 1.85
C GLN A 157 -6.27 16.25 2.85
N ALA A 158 -5.83 16.42 4.10
CA ALA A 158 -6.56 17.16 5.10
C ALA A 158 -5.60 17.97 5.96
N LEU A 159 -5.82 19.29 6.00
CA LEU A 159 -5.12 20.17 6.93
C LEU A 159 -5.79 20.04 8.31
N ARG A 160 -4.99 19.71 9.33
CA ARG A 160 -5.43 19.44 10.70
C ARG A 160 -4.66 20.29 11.69
N TRP A 161 -5.24 20.49 12.86
CA TRP A 161 -4.49 21.03 13.99
C TRP A 161 -3.49 20.00 14.51
N SER A 162 -2.25 20.42 14.76
CA SER A 162 -1.13 19.53 15.09
C SER A 162 -1.22 18.92 16.49
N GLY A 163 -1.91 19.56 17.43
CA GLY A 163 -2.01 19.07 18.80
C GLY A 163 -3.02 17.93 19.03
N LYS A 164 -3.83 17.55 18.03
CA LYS A 164 -4.62 16.31 18.08
C LYS A 164 -3.93 15.28 17.18
N PRO A 165 -3.28 14.22 17.71
CA PRO A 165 -2.63 13.20 16.88
C PRO A 165 -3.63 12.48 15.97
N LEU A 166 -3.16 12.02 14.80
CA LEU A 166 -3.88 11.11 13.91
C LEU A 166 -3.85 9.72 14.55
N SER A 167 -4.94 9.35 15.22
CA SER A 167 -5.08 8.01 15.81
C SER A 167 -5.40 6.95 14.75
N ILE A 168 -5.23 5.67 15.10
CA ILE A 168 -5.68 4.53 14.27
C ILE A 168 -7.19 4.61 13.98
N SER A 169 -7.99 5.01 14.97
CA SER A 169 -9.43 5.17 14.81
C SER A 169 -9.77 6.30 13.82
N ASP A 170 -9.15 7.47 13.97
CA ASP A 170 -9.33 8.59 13.03
C ASP A 170 -8.89 8.20 11.61
N ALA A 171 -7.80 7.45 11.46
CA ALA A 171 -7.32 6.95 10.17
C ALA A 171 -8.32 5.97 9.53
N ASN A 172 -8.85 5.00 10.30
CA ASN A 172 -9.88 4.08 9.80
C ASN A 172 -11.16 4.82 9.38
N ASN A 173 -11.65 5.75 10.22
CA ASN A 173 -12.83 6.55 9.90
C ASN A 173 -12.62 7.38 8.63
N TRP A 174 -11.40 7.89 8.42
CA TRP A 174 -11.08 8.62 7.19
C TRP A 174 -11.11 7.71 5.96
N VAL A 175 -10.56 6.49 6.05
CA VAL A 175 -10.61 5.48 4.97
C VAL A 175 -12.06 5.11 4.64
N ASP A 176 -12.87 4.86 5.67
CA ASP A 176 -14.27 4.44 5.53
C ASP A 176 -15.15 5.55 4.94
N LYS A 177 -14.76 6.82 5.09
CA LYS A 177 -15.38 7.95 4.41
C LYS A 177 -14.90 8.10 2.96
N VAL A 178 -13.60 7.95 2.73
CA VAL A 178 -12.98 8.24 1.41
C VAL A 178 -13.34 7.18 0.38
N ILE A 179 -13.16 5.88 0.68
CA ILE A 179 -13.35 4.81 -0.31
C ILE A 179 -14.75 4.81 -0.94
N PRO A 180 -15.86 4.87 -0.17
CA PRO A 180 -17.20 4.91 -0.76
C PRO A 180 -17.48 6.18 -1.56
N SER A 181 -16.79 7.29 -1.26
CA SER A 181 -16.93 8.55 -1.97
C SER A 181 -16.14 8.64 -3.29
N LEU A 182 -15.32 7.64 -3.60
CA LEU A 182 -14.56 7.62 -4.85
C LEU A 182 -15.52 7.55 -6.05
N PRO A 183 -15.31 8.36 -7.11
CA PRO A 183 -16.05 8.24 -8.35
C PRO A 183 -16.05 6.82 -8.91
N LYS A 184 -17.11 6.46 -9.62
CA LYS A 184 -17.26 5.12 -10.23
C LYS A 184 -16.05 4.75 -11.07
N ASP A 185 -15.42 5.69 -11.77
CA ASP A 185 -14.23 5.43 -12.59
C ASP A 185 -13.02 4.98 -11.76
N ALA A 186 -12.77 5.58 -10.59
CA ALA A 186 -11.78 5.07 -9.64
C ALA A 186 -12.17 3.71 -9.06
N GLN A 187 -13.48 3.46 -8.89
CA GLN A 187 -13.96 2.14 -8.51
C GLN A 187 -13.82 1.10 -9.62
N SER A 188 -13.72 1.52 -10.89
CA SER A 188 -13.49 0.68 -12.06
C SER A 188 -12.01 0.45 -12.38
N GLY A 189 -11.10 1.26 -11.82
CA GLY A 189 -9.63 1.13 -12.01
C GLY A 189 -9.02 2.25 -12.85
N SER A 190 -9.77 3.31 -13.12
CA SER A 190 -9.23 4.52 -13.75
C SER A 190 -8.65 5.45 -12.69
N SER A 191 -7.38 5.82 -12.85
CA SER A 191 -6.74 6.81 -11.99
C SER A 191 -7.40 8.18 -12.12
N ILE A 192 -7.83 8.77 -11.01
CA ILE A 192 -8.37 10.14 -10.99
C ILE A 192 -7.21 11.11 -10.78
N ILE A 193 -7.14 12.17 -11.58
CA ILE A 193 -6.15 13.25 -11.40
C ILE A 193 -6.19 13.72 -9.94
N PRO A 194 -5.09 13.60 -9.20
CA PRO A 194 -5.09 13.93 -7.79
C PRO A 194 -5.28 15.44 -7.61
N ASP A 195 -6.22 15.79 -6.72
CA ASP A 195 -6.38 17.17 -6.28
C ASP A 195 -5.31 17.49 -5.23
N LEU A 196 -4.38 18.37 -5.61
CA LEU A 196 -3.16 18.68 -4.89
C LEU A 196 -3.06 20.16 -4.46
N GLU A 197 -4.19 20.77 -4.12
CA GLU A 197 -4.28 22.20 -3.74
C GLU A 197 -3.46 22.58 -2.50
N ASN A 198 -3.25 21.67 -1.56
CA ASN A 198 -2.61 21.96 -0.25
C ASN A 198 -1.08 21.79 -0.24
N VAL A 199 -0.43 21.60 -1.39
CA VAL A 199 1.02 21.37 -1.50
C VAL A 199 1.67 22.28 -2.54
N ASP A 200 2.96 22.57 -2.35
CA ASP A 200 3.73 23.37 -3.30
C ASP A 200 3.92 22.64 -4.65
N ALA A 201 4.24 23.40 -5.71
CA ALA A 201 4.37 22.86 -7.06
C ALA A 201 5.42 21.74 -7.21
N ARG A 202 6.52 21.77 -6.44
CA ARG A 202 7.55 20.72 -6.48
C ARG A 202 7.00 19.45 -5.86
N THR A 203 6.30 19.56 -4.74
CA THR A 203 5.62 18.46 -4.08
C THR A 203 4.51 17.89 -4.95
N LYS A 204 3.70 18.75 -5.59
CA LYS A 204 2.68 18.34 -6.56
C LYS A 204 3.27 17.47 -7.67
N LYS A 205 4.34 17.94 -8.33
CA LYS A 205 5.05 17.17 -9.37
C LYS A 205 5.55 15.81 -8.87
N ARG A 206 6.05 15.74 -7.63
CA ARG A 206 6.50 14.47 -7.02
C ARG A 206 5.33 13.51 -6.79
N LEU A 207 4.22 14.02 -6.24
CA LEU A 207 3.00 13.24 -6.01
C LEU A 207 2.38 12.76 -7.32
N ASP A 208 2.33 13.61 -8.36
CA ASP A 208 1.86 13.23 -9.69
C ASP A 208 2.69 12.08 -10.28
N THR A 209 4.01 12.18 -10.19
CA THR A 209 4.92 11.11 -10.67
C THR A 209 4.66 9.81 -9.93
N VAL A 210 4.48 9.87 -8.61
CA VAL A 210 4.19 8.68 -7.78
C VAL A 210 2.85 8.09 -8.14
N PHE A 211 1.84 8.93 -8.32
CA PHE A 211 0.49 8.52 -8.65
C PHE A 211 0.43 7.69 -9.93
N GLN A 212 1.20 8.07 -10.95
CA GLN A 212 1.25 7.39 -12.24
C GLN A 212 2.01 6.06 -12.23
N THR A 213 2.79 5.76 -11.18
CA THR A 213 3.53 4.49 -11.11
C THR A 213 2.64 3.31 -10.78
N LYS A 214 2.87 2.17 -11.46
CA LYS A 214 2.24 0.87 -11.17
C LYS A 214 3.27 -0.11 -10.61
N PRO A 215 3.64 0.03 -9.33
CA PRO A 215 4.67 -0.82 -8.75
C PRO A 215 4.19 -2.26 -8.61
N THR A 216 5.12 -3.20 -8.74
CA THR A 216 4.91 -4.56 -8.25
C THR A 216 5.12 -4.59 -6.74
N LEU A 217 4.36 -5.44 -6.06
CA LEU A 217 4.45 -5.68 -4.63
C LEU A 217 4.69 -7.17 -4.36
N GLU A 218 5.49 -7.46 -3.35
CA GLU A 218 5.80 -8.80 -2.90
C GLU A 218 5.92 -8.76 -1.37
N HIS A 219 5.15 -9.60 -0.67
CA HIS A 219 5.40 -9.84 0.74
C HIS A 219 6.45 -10.94 0.84
N MET A 220 7.68 -10.56 1.16
CA MET A 220 8.77 -11.51 1.38
C MET A 220 8.49 -12.35 2.63
N TYR A 221 7.92 -11.72 3.66
CA TYR A 221 7.45 -12.37 4.87
C TYR A 221 6.17 -11.68 5.35
N ILE A 222 5.19 -12.46 5.81
CA ILE A 222 4.00 -11.95 6.47
C ILE A 222 3.40 -12.98 7.43
N ASP A 223 3.09 -12.52 8.64
CA ASP A 223 2.26 -13.22 9.63
C ASP A 223 1.31 -12.23 10.32
N ASP A 224 0.76 -12.59 11.47
CA ASP A 224 -0.18 -11.75 12.24
C ASP A 224 0.47 -10.53 12.91
N GLU A 225 1.79 -10.37 12.88
CA GLU A 225 2.50 -9.33 13.61
C GLU A 225 3.46 -8.52 12.75
N LEU A 226 4.16 -9.18 11.84
CA LEU A 226 5.26 -8.64 11.05
C LEU A 226 4.99 -8.79 9.56
N ARG A 227 5.34 -7.76 8.81
CA ARG A 227 5.28 -7.75 7.36
C ARG A 227 6.53 -7.12 6.76
N ILE A 228 7.16 -7.85 5.86
CA ILE A 228 8.33 -7.40 5.09
C ILE A 228 7.94 -7.36 3.62
N VAL A 229 7.90 -6.14 3.08
CA VAL A 229 7.40 -5.88 1.73
C VAL A 229 8.54 -5.42 0.85
N LYS A 230 8.64 -6.03 -0.32
CA LYS A 230 9.45 -5.58 -1.43
C LYS A 230 8.52 -4.97 -2.48
N THR A 231 8.87 -3.77 -2.92
CA THR A 231 8.15 -3.05 -3.97
C THR A 231 9.10 -2.64 -5.08
N ARG A 232 8.65 -2.66 -6.33
CA ARG A 232 9.47 -2.21 -7.46
C ARG A 232 8.61 -1.45 -8.46
N ARG A 233 8.98 -0.20 -8.76
CA ARG A 233 8.22 0.66 -9.69
C ARG A 233 8.27 0.15 -11.13
N GLU A 234 9.47 -0.21 -11.59
CA GLU A 234 9.75 -0.69 -12.93
C GLU A 234 10.83 -1.79 -12.86
N ALA A 235 10.83 -2.71 -13.82
CA ALA A 235 11.73 -3.88 -13.80
C ALA A 235 13.22 -3.52 -13.68
N ASN A 236 13.64 -2.42 -14.31
CA ASN A 236 15.01 -1.89 -14.31
C ASN A 236 15.36 -1.03 -13.08
N GLN A 237 14.39 -0.68 -12.23
CA GLN A 237 14.62 0.12 -11.04
C GLN A 237 14.96 -0.75 -9.82
N ARG A 238 15.77 -0.18 -8.93
CA ARG A 238 16.11 -0.81 -7.65
C ARG A 238 14.82 -1.06 -6.85
N PRO A 239 14.63 -2.26 -6.26
CA PRO A 239 13.53 -2.48 -5.34
C PRO A 239 13.64 -1.58 -4.10
N SER A 240 12.49 -1.28 -3.51
CA SER A 240 12.38 -0.66 -2.20
C SER A 240 11.78 -1.65 -1.23
N TYR A 241 12.19 -1.57 0.02
CA TYR A 241 11.85 -2.50 1.09
C TYR A 241 11.15 -1.75 2.22
N THR A 242 10.19 -2.39 2.86
CA THR A 242 9.48 -1.84 4.02
C THR A 242 9.29 -2.94 5.05
N VAL A 243 9.64 -2.64 6.29
CA VAL A 243 9.28 -3.45 7.45
C VAL A 243 8.13 -2.76 8.16
N ALA A 244 7.04 -3.48 8.37
CA ALA A 244 5.85 -2.99 9.03
C ALA A 244 5.39 -3.96 10.12
N ILE A 245 4.82 -3.41 11.18
CA ILE A 245 4.23 -4.17 12.28
C ILE A 245 2.75 -3.90 12.38
N ARG A 246 1.98 -4.87 12.87
CA ARG A 246 0.56 -4.71 13.15
C ARG A 246 0.39 -3.90 14.43
N ARG A 247 -0.50 -2.89 14.42
CA ARG A 247 -0.77 -2.00 15.56
C ARG A 247 -2.21 -2.09 16.09
N GLY A 248 -3.01 -3.01 15.56
CA GLY A 248 -4.40 -3.23 15.92
C GLY A 248 -5.23 -3.63 14.70
N GLY A 249 -6.53 -3.85 14.90
CA GLY A 249 -7.45 -4.23 13.84
C GLY A 249 -8.86 -3.69 14.02
N LEU A 250 -9.60 -3.55 12.92
CA LEU A 250 -11.01 -3.12 12.91
C LEU A 250 -11.90 -3.95 13.86
N TYR A 251 -11.52 -5.20 14.10
CA TYR A 251 -12.25 -6.14 14.94
C TYR A 251 -11.82 -6.12 16.40
N GLU A 252 -10.55 -5.83 16.70
CA GLU A 252 -10.03 -5.74 18.06
C GLU A 252 -10.52 -4.48 18.77
N ASP A 253 -10.57 -3.34 18.06
CA ASP A 253 -11.04 -2.08 18.62
C ASP A 253 -12.57 -2.04 18.77
N ARG A 254 -13.33 -2.64 17.85
CA ARG A 254 -14.80 -2.76 18.01
C ARG A 254 -15.17 -3.67 19.18
N ALA A 255 -14.47 -4.77 19.38
CA ALA A 255 -14.69 -5.66 20.53
C ALA A 255 -14.34 -4.98 21.87
N ARG A 256 -13.31 -4.11 21.90
CA ARG A 256 -12.99 -3.28 23.07
C ARG A 256 -14.01 -2.17 23.32
N ILE A 257 -14.47 -1.48 22.29
CA ILE A 257 -15.44 -0.37 22.43
C ILE A 257 -16.84 -0.88 22.78
N GLN A 258 -17.22 -2.09 22.35
CA GLN A 258 -18.56 -2.65 22.61
C GLN A 258 -18.68 -3.48 23.90
N GLY A 259 -17.64 -3.56 24.74
CA GLY A 259 -17.72 -4.21 26.05
C GLY A 259 -18.25 -5.65 26.01
N ASN A 260 -17.36 -6.62 25.78
CA ASN A 260 -17.67 -8.06 25.88
C ASN A 260 -18.86 -8.55 25.05
N ALA A 261 -18.71 -8.57 23.74
CA ALA A 261 -19.38 -9.56 22.90
C ALA A 261 -18.35 -10.13 21.90
N LEU A 262 -17.97 -11.40 22.09
CA LEU A 262 -17.16 -12.16 21.16
C LEU A 262 -17.89 -12.25 19.81
N LEU A 263 -17.60 -11.33 18.89
CA LEU A 263 -17.99 -11.49 17.50
C LEU A 263 -17.09 -12.56 16.87
N PRO A 264 -17.66 -13.54 16.15
CA PRO A 264 -16.87 -14.64 15.58
C PRO A 264 -15.88 -14.13 14.55
N HIS A 265 -14.67 -14.68 14.62
CA HIS A 265 -13.55 -14.43 13.73
C HIS A 265 -13.96 -14.66 12.25
N PRO A 266 -13.59 -13.77 11.30
CA PRO A 266 -14.01 -13.86 9.90
C PRO A 266 -13.52 -15.12 9.16
N SER A 267 -12.58 -15.88 9.73
CA SER A 267 -12.19 -17.21 9.22
C SER A 267 -13.34 -18.22 9.22
N GLN A 268 -14.44 -17.97 9.97
CA GLN A 268 -15.60 -18.87 10.02
C GLN A 268 -16.74 -18.51 9.04
N ARG A 269 -16.71 -17.35 8.36
CA ARG A 269 -17.77 -16.95 7.40
C ARG A 269 -17.49 -17.31 5.94
N ASN A 270 -16.28 -17.77 5.61
CA ASN A 270 -15.82 -17.86 4.22
C ASN A 270 -16.02 -19.21 3.50
N VAL A 271 -16.92 -20.08 3.98
CA VAL A 271 -17.27 -21.31 3.26
C VAL A 271 -18.40 -21.10 2.23
N GLN A 272 -19.20 -20.03 2.33
CA GLN A 272 -20.32 -19.79 1.40
C GLN A 272 -20.10 -18.71 0.32
N ALA A 273 -19.05 -17.88 0.42
CA ALA A 273 -18.77 -16.82 -0.56
C ALA A 273 -17.93 -17.27 -1.79
N ARG A 274 -17.52 -18.55 -1.85
CA ARG A 274 -16.71 -19.09 -2.97
C ARG A 274 -17.43 -19.18 -4.33
N LYS A 275 -18.73 -18.86 -4.40
CA LYS A 275 -19.51 -18.97 -5.67
C LYS A 275 -19.84 -17.64 -6.36
N SER A 276 -19.64 -16.48 -5.73
CA SER A 276 -20.01 -15.18 -6.34
C SER A 276 -18.83 -14.31 -6.79
N GLY A 277 -17.61 -14.54 -6.26
CA GLY A 277 -16.41 -13.75 -6.62
C GLY A 277 -15.84 -14.01 -8.01
N ASN A 278 -16.04 -15.21 -8.58
CA ASN A 278 -15.53 -15.56 -9.91
C ASN A 278 -16.38 -15.01 -11.08
N ALA A 279 -17.54 -14.41 -10.82
CA ALA A 279 -18.42 -13.90 -11.88
C ALA A 279 -18.06 -12.48 -12.34
N LEU A 280 -17.27 -11.72 -11.58
CA LEU A 280 -16.95 -10.31 -11.86
C LEU A 280 -15.61 -10.09 -12.58
N LEU A 281 -14.76 -11.12 -12.70
CA LEU A 281 -13.51 -11.07 -13.46
C LEU A 281 -13.60 -11.71 -14.86
N GLY A 282 -14.68 -12.44 -15.17
CA GLY A 282 -14.88 -13.12 -16.46
C GLY A 282 -15.36 -12.23 -17.62
N LYS A 283 -15.58 -10.92 -17.41
CA LYS A 283 -16.13 -10.02 -18.45
C LYS A 283 -15.12 -9.02 -19.06
N LEU A 284 -13.83 -9.13 -18.73
CA LEU A 284 -12.79 -8.25 -19.28
C LEU A 284 -11.99 -8.85 -20.46
N HIS A 285 -12.31 -10.06 -20.92
CA HIS A 285 -11.62 -10.72 -22.05
C HIS A 285 -12.57 -11.39 -23.06
N ALA A 286 -13.53 -10.63 -23.61
CA ALA A 286 -14.25 -11.04 -24.82
C ALA A 286 -14.48 -9.82 -25.70
N GLY A 287 -13.43 -9.40 -26.42
CA GLY A 287 -13.49 -8.21 -27.25
C GLY A 287 -12.25 -8.06 -28.12
N ASN A 288 -11.93 -9.09 -28.89
CA ASN A 288 -11.21 -8.97 -30.16
C ASN A 288 -11.11 -10.35 -30.81
N ASP A 289 -11.97 -10.61 -31.81
CA ASP A 289 -11.58 -11.39 -32.97
C ASP A 289 -12.32 -10.87 -34.20
N ILE A 290 -11.53 -10.59 -35.23
CA ILE A 290 -11.88 -9.98 -36.51
C ILE A 290 -11.72 -11.07 -37.61
N LEU A 291 -12.53 -10.96 -38.68
CA LEU A 291 -12.48 -11.67 -40.00
C LEU A 291 -13.05 -13.12 -40.00
N ARG A 292 -13.95 -13.59 -40.91
CA ARG A 292 -14.14 -13.33 -42.36
C ARG A 292 -15.41 -14.02 -42.91
N LYS A 293 -16.00 -13.43 -43.97
CA LYS A 293 -16.75 -14.04 -45.12
C LYS A 293 -18.12 -14.70 -44.91
N SER A 294 -19.17 -14.09 -45.49
CA SER A 294 -19.81 -14.60 -46.73
C SER A 294 -20.91 -13.63 -47.22
N THR A 295 -20.88 -13.34 -48.53
CA THR A 295 -21.97 -12.78 -49.35
C THR A 295 -23.06 -13.84 -49.55
N PRO A 296 -24.34 -13.50 -49.87
CA PRO A 296 -24.67 -13.08 -51.24
C PRO A 296 -25.88 -12.11 -51.44
N CYS A 297 -25.90 -11.55 -52.65
CA CYS A 297 -27.04 -11.17 -53.51
C CYS A 297 -28.25 -10.40 -52.97
N GLY A 298 -28.54 -9.27 -53.62
CA GLY A 298 -29.87 -8.65 -53.63
C GLY A 298 -29.92 -7.36 -54.42
N LEU A 299 -30.23 -7.44 -55.72
CA LEU A 299 -30.53 -6.32 -56.61
C LEU A 299 -31.60 -5.38 -56.02
N ARG A 300 -31.45 -4.06 -56.19
CA ARG A 300 -32.35 -3.26 -57.05
C ARG A 300 -31.87 -1.81 -57.26
N ARG A 301 -32.03 -1.39 -58.51
CA ARG A 301 -31.78 -0.07 -59.10
C ARG A 301 -32.86 0.94 -58.68
N GLN A 302 -32.47 2.22 -58.62
CA GLN A 302 -33.10 3.41 -59.24
C GLN A 302 -32.22 4.62 -58.84
N ARG A 303 -31.36 5.19 -59.71
CA ARG A 303 -31.57 6.13 -60.84
C ARG A 303 -32.35 7.43 -60.54
N ALA A 304 -31.74 8.51 -61.02
CA ALA A 304 -32.20 9.88 -61.28
C ALA A 304 -32.10 10.87 -60.09
N ARG A 305 -31.71 12.14 -60.25
CA ARG A 305 -31.15 12.94 -61.36
C ARG A 305 -30.71 14.29 -60.74
N LEU A 306 -29.65 14.89 -61.29
CA LEU A 306 -29.42 16.33 -61.52
C LEU A 306 -30.20 17.34 -60.63
N MET A 307 -29.50 18.12 -59.82
CA MET A 307 -28.83 19.39 -60.20
C MET A 307 -27.72 19.70 -59.20
#